data_AF-A0A4V6I2X6-F1
#
_entry.id   AF-A0A4V6I2X6-F1
#
_cell.length_a   1.000
_cell.length_b   1.000
_cell.length_c   1.000
_cell.angle_alpha   90.00
_cell.angle_beta   90.00
_cell.angle_gamma   90.00
#
_symmetry.space_group_name_H-M   'P 1'
#
loop_
_entity.id
_entity.type
_entity.pdbx_description
1 polymer ?
#
loop_
_entity_poly.entity_id
_entity_poly.type
_entity_poly.pdbx_seq_one_letter_code
_entity_poly.pdbx_strand_id
1 'polypeptide(L)'
;MHQRLFAKWRCVLLLAFCPLLAFGDLTQEPTLTNLAPLENMTKSPYIYEPTSRLGYLALGSSLVLGGTLVGAGVLYLMPESVTNWNKEEIVNLDSQWRAKTARGPVVDGDDWFLNWITHPYWGAVYYMQPRIAGYSWSESVLYSIFASALFWEYGVEAFAEVPSWQDLVITPAIGSIFGELFYQATLHINANHNTLLGSRFLGKTALLLMDPVGFILQDFGLAKSVGITNKNQMQSLILPTSSQNGAGVRLMLSYRF
;
A
#
# COMPACT_ATOMS: atom_id res chain seq x y z
N MET A 1 4.41 -32.66 -12.19
CA MET A 1 5.47 -31.70 -11.80
C MET A 1 4.92 -30.28 -11.59
N HIS A 2 3.87 -29.86 -12.31
CA HIS A 2 3.27 -28.51 -12.23
C HIS A 2 2.53 -28.14 -10.93
N GLN A 3 1.86 -29.09 -10.25
CA GLN A 3 1.15 -28.80 -8.99
C GLN A 3 2.08 -28.40 -7.81
N ARG A 4 3.36 -28.78 -7.86
CA ARG A 4 4.32 -28.49 -6.78
C ARG A 4 4.94 -27.09 -6.86
N LEU A 5 4.96 -26.45 -8.03
CA LEU A 5 5.37 -25.04 -8.15
C LEU A 5 4.26 -24.11 -7.65
N PHE A 6 3.00 -24.40 -8.00
CA PHE A 6 1.83 -23.65 -7.52
C PHE A 6 1.69 -23.65 -5.99
N ALA A 7 2.01 -24.76 -5.33
CA ALA A 7 2.00 -24.83 -3.87
C ALA A 7 3.06 -23.91 -3.21
N LYS A 8 4.20 -23.67 -3.86
CA LYS A 8 5.28 -22.84 -3.31
C LYS A 8 4.94 -21.34 -3.32
N TRP A 9 4.20 -20.87 -4.33
CA TRP A 9 3.75 -19.47 -4.41
C TRP A 9 2.58 -19.17 -3.47
N ARG A 10 1.70 -20.16 -3.22
CA ARG A 10 0.61 -20.04 -2.22
C ARG A 10 1.14 -19.78 -0.82
N CYS A 11 2.26 -20.40 -0.41
CA CYS A 11 2.85 -20.15 0.91
C CYS A 11 3.44 -18.75 1.06
N VAL A 12 4.04 -18.19 0.00
CA VAL A 12 4.61 -16.83 0.04
C VAL A 12 3.51 -15.77 0.11
N LEU A 13 2.37 -16.01 -0.53
CA LEU A 13 1.22 -15.08 -0.54
C LEU A 13 0.27 -15.29 0.66
N LEU A 14 0.11 -16.50 1.19
CA LEU A 14 -0.63 -16.74 2.44
C LEU A 14 0.06 -16.11 3.65
N LEU A 15 1.38 -15.95 3.62
CA LEU A 15 2.11 -15.19 4.63
C LEU A 15 1.78 -13.68 4.59
N ALA A 16 1.33 -13.14 3.45
CA ALA A 16 0.80 -11.77 3.34
C ALA A 16 -0.56 -11.59 4.03
N PHE A 17 -1.33 -12.68 4.22
CA PHE A 17 -2.59 -12.68 4.97
C PHE A 17 -2.44 -13.06 6.46
N CYS A 18 -1.23 -13.40 6.89
CA CYS A 18 -0.91 -13.71 8.28
C CYS A 18 -1.11 -12.54 9.29
N PRO A 19 -1.14 -11.24 8.92
CA PRO A 19 -1.48 -10.17 9.88
C PRO A 19 -2.90 -10.31 10.46
N LEU A 20 -3.81 -10.99 9.78
CA LEU A 20 -5.17 -11.27 10.30
C LEU A 20 -5.19 -12.25 11.47
N LEU A 21 -4.12 -13.02 11.70
CA LEU A 21 -4.04 -13.93 12.85
C LEU A 21 -3.68 -13.21 14.16
N ALA A 22 -3.25 -11.94 14.09
CA ALA A 22 -3.09 -11.09 15.28
C ALA A 22 -4.45 -10.63 15.87
N PHE A 23 -5.58 -10.92 15.21
CA PHE A 23 -6.91 -10.74 15.81
C PHE A 23 -7.20 -11.70 16.97
N GLY A 24 -6.38 -12.75 17.17
CA GLY A 24 -6.53 -13.69 18.28
C GLY A 24 -6.23 -13.08 19.66
N ASP A 25 -5.46 -11.99 19.73
CA ASP A 25 -5.18 -11.27 20.99
C ASP A 25 -6.27 -10.24 21.35
N LEU A 26 -7.31 -10.09 20.51
CA LEU A 26 -8.46 -9.20 20.79
C LEU A 26 -9.52 -9.86 21.70
N THR A 27 -9.31 -11.09 22.19
CA THR A 27 -10.25 -11.74 23.13
C THR A 27 -10.03 -11.36 24.59
N GLN A 28 -9.00 -10.57 24.90
CA GLN A 28 -9.03 -9.79 26.14
C GLN A 28 -9.93 -8.59 25.88
N GLU A 29 -11.12 -8.59 26.46
CA GLU A 29 -11.91 -7.35 26.55
C GLU A 29 -11.00 -6.24 27.07
N PRO A 30 -10.74 -5.18 26.30
CA PRO A 30 -10.00 -4.05 26.81
C PRO A 30 -10.86 -3.46 27.92
N THR A 31 -10.42 -3.58 29.17
CA THR A 31 -10.96 -2.77 30.26
C THR A 31 -11.00 -1.32 29.76
N LEU A 32 -12.22 -0.78 29.65
CA LEU A 32 -12.59 0.53 29.06
C LEU A 32 -11.86 1.74 29.68
N THR A 33 -10.94 1.51 30.60
CA THR A 33 -10.14 2.50 31.31
C THR A 33 -8.78 2.80 30.66
N ASN A 34 -8.32 2.02 29.66
CA ASN A 34 -6.98 2.17 29.06
C ASN A 34 -6.95 2.53 27.57
N LEU A 35 -8.10 2.83 26.93
CA LEU A 35 -8.08 3.44 25.60
C LEU A 35 -7.66 4.90 25.77
N ALA A 36 -6.37 5.18 25.61
CA ALA A 36 -5.93 6.54 25.35
C ALA A 36 -6.78 7.07 24.17
N PRO A 37 -7.37 8.27 24.25
CA PRO A 37 -8.15 8.82 23.15
C PRO A 37 -7.32 8.77 21.85
N LEU A 38 -7.95 8.52 20.69
CA LEU A 38 -7.32 8.55 19.36
C LEU A 38 -6.43 9.80 19.16
N GLU A 39 -6.79 10.89 19.85
CA GLU A 39 -6.07 12.17 19.91
C GLU A 39 -4.68 12.11 20.58
N ASN A 40 -4.42 11.15 21.46
CA ASN A 40 -3.10 10.93 22.05
C ASN A 40 -2.21 9.99 21.22
N MET A 41 -2.79 9.16 20.35
CA MET A 41 -2.00 8.29 19.46
C MET A 41 -1.29 9.08 18.37
N THR A 42 -1.93 10.10 17.79
CA THR A 42 -1.37 10.95 16.72
C THR A 42 -0.10 11.71 17.11
N LYS A 43 0.22 11.80 18.41
CA LYS A 43 1.44 12.46 18.93
C LYS A 43 2.67 11.55 18.97
N SER A 44 2.55 10.27 18.63
CA SER A 44 3.70 9.35 18.60
C SER A 44 4.64 9.68 17.44
N PRO A 45 5.97 9.82 17.66
CA PRO A 45 6.93 10.12 16.60
C PRO A 45 7.05 9.00 15.55
N TYR A 46 6.48 7.82 15.85
CA TYR A 46 6.44 6.67 14.96
C TYR A 46 5.24 6.69 14.01
N ILE A 47 4.17 7.43 14.34
CA ILE A 47 3.03 7.59 13.42
C ILE A 47 3.44 8.58 12.34
N TYR A 48 3.37 8.13 11.09
CA TYR A 48 3.77 8.93 9.95
C TYR A 48 2.66 9.90 9.54
N GLU A 49 2.96 11.19 9.59
CA GLU A 49 2.12 12.24 9.00
C GLU A 49 2.98 13.09 8.04
N PRO A 50 2.73 13.04 6.72
CA PRO A 50 3.58 13.75 5.77
C PRO A 50 3.44 15.27 5.88
N THR A 51 4.55 15.99 5.75
CA THR A 51 4.55 17.46 5.62
C THR A 51 3.72 17.97 4.44
N SER A 52 3.66 17.20 3.34
CA SER A 52 2.82 17.47 2.17
C SER A 52 1.95 16.28 1.84
N ARG A 53 0.64 16.40 2.11
CA ARG A 53 -0.37 15.36 1.83
C ARG A 53 -0.39 15.01 0.33
N LEU A 54 -0.50 16.04 -0.52
CA LEU A 54 -0.54 15.88 -1.97
C LEU A 54 0.79 15.34 -2.52
N GLY A 55 1.92 15.83 -2.01
CA GLY A 55 3.23 15.34 -2.44
C GLY A 55 3.42 13.86 -2.11
N TYR A 56 3.00 13.42 -0.92
CA TYR A 56 3.09 12.02 -0.53
C TYR A 56 2.19 11.15 -1.41
N LEU A 57 0.95 11.57 -1.63
CA LEU A 57 0.01 10.88 -2.51
C LEU A 57 0.52 10.80 -3.95
N ALA A 58 1.13 11.86 -4.48
CA ALA A 58 1.69 11.88 -5.83
C ALA A 58 2.84 10.88 -5.98
N LEU A 59 3.75 10.81 -4.99
CA LEU A 59 4.83 9.81 -4.99
C LEU A 59 4.29 8.39 -4.87
N GLY A 60 3.34 8.16 -3.95
CA GLY A 60 2.69 6.86 -3.79
C GLY A 60 1.99 6.42 -5.06
N SER A 61 1.22 7.32 -5.69
CA SER A 61 0.57 7.07 -6.98
C SER A 61 1.57 6.74 -8.08
N SER A 62 2.72 7.43 -8.11
CA SER A 62 3.78 7.18 -9.10
C SER A 62 4.41 5.81 -8.90
N LEU A 63 4.65 5.40 -7.66
CA LEU A 63 5.14 4.06 -7.32
C LEU A 63 4.11 2.99 -7.63
N VAL A 64 2.83 3.23 -7.36
CA VAL A 64 1.72 2.35 -7.73
C VAL A 64 1.71 2.15 -9.25
N LEU A 65 1.72 3.23 -10.03
CA LEU A 65 1.73 3.15 -11.50
C LEU A 65 2.96 2.40 -12.03
N GLY A 66 4.15 2.71 -11.51
CA GLY A 66 5.38 1.99 -11.88
C GLY A 66 5.31 0.50 -11.51
N GLY A 67 4.80 0.20 -10.31
CA GLY A 67 4.58 -1.16 -9.82
C GLY A 67 3.57 -1.93 -10.67
N THR A 68 2.49 -1.29 -11.10
CA THR A 68 1.48 -1.84 -12.02
C THR A 68 2.12 -2.24 -13.35
N LEU A 69 3.00 -1.42 -13.94
CA LEU A 69 3.71 -1.77 -15.17
C LEU A 69 4.69 -2.93 -14.97
N VAL A 70 5.40 -2.97 -13.84
CA VAL A 70 6.28 -4.11 -13.50
C VAL A 70 5.45 -5.38 -13.30
N GLY A 71 4.32 -5.30 -12.60
CA GLY A 71 3.37 -6.39 -12.41
C GLY A 71 2.85 -6.93 -13.73
N ALA A 72 2.45 -6.05 -14.64
CA ALA A 72 2.06 -6.40 -16.01
C ALA A 72 3.14 -7.18 -16.75
N GLY A 73 4.39 -6.71 -16.67
CA GLY A 73 5.54 -7.40 -17.26
C GLY A 73 5.75 -8.79 -16.66
N VAL A 74 5.59 -8.94 -15.35
CA VAL A 74 5.66 -10.24 -14.67
C VAL A 74 4.54 -11.17 -15.13
N LEU A 75 3.29 -10.68 -15.19
CA LEU A 75 2.15 -11.46 -15.69
C LEU A 75 2.34 -11.87 -17.15
N TYR A 76 2.84 -10.98 -18.00
CA TYR A 76 3.16 -11.29 -19.39
C TYR A 76 4.19 -12.42 -19.53
N LEU A 77 5.13 -12.54 -18.58
CA LEU A 77 6.10 -13.63 -18.54
C LEU A 77 5.52 -14.95 -17.99
N MET A 78 4.39 -14.92 -17.30
CA MET A 78 3.71 -16.14 -16.83
C MET A 78 3.12 -16.95 -18.02
N PRO A 79 2.82 -18.24 -17.80
CA PRO A 79 2.10 -19.05 -18.79
C PRO A 79 0.67 -18.54 -19.00
N GLU A 80 0.18 -18.56 -20.23
CA GLU A 80 -1.17 -18.10 -20.59
C GLU A 80 -2.27 -18.86 -19.84
N SER A 81 -2.01 -20.10 -19.42
CA SER A 81 -2.94 -20.88 -18.59
C SER A 81 -3.14 -20.33 -17.17
N VAL A 82 -2.36 -19.32 -16.77
CA VAL A 82 -2.44 -18.67 -15.45
C VAL A 82 -3.09 -17.30 -15.56
N THR A 83 -2.75 -16.55 -16.61
CA THR A 83 -3.16 -15.16 -16.77
C THR A 83 -4.24 -14.97 -17.82
N ASN A 84 -4.59 -15.98 -18.61
CA ASN A 84 -5.48 -15.90 -19.78
C ASN A 84 -5.03 -14.93 -20.90
N TRP A 85 -3.90 -14.24 -20.71
CA TRP A 85 -3.29 -13.33 -21.68
C TRP A 85 -2.72 -14.06 -22.89
N ASN A 86 -3.48 -14.08 -23.99
CA ASN A 86 -3.00 -14.57 -25.29
C ASN A 86 -1.93 -13.64 -25.86
N LYS A 87 -0.66 -14.08 -25.89
CA LYS A 87 0.48 -13.24 -26.30
C LYS A 87 0.46 -12.90 -27.79
N GLU A 88 -0.20 -13.72 -28.60
CA GLU A 88 -0.42 -13.47 -30.04
C GLU A 88 -1.38 -12.31 -30.25
N GLU A 89 -2.25 -12.04 -29.27
CA GLU A 89 -3.14 -10.88 -29.18
C GLU A 89 -2.50 -9.72 -28.41
N ILE A 90 -1.19 -9.68 -28.16
CA ILE A 90 -0.51 -8.55 -27.49
C ILE A 90 0.57 -7.99 -28.43
N VAL A 91 0.14 -7.56 -29.62
CA VAL A 91 1.02 -6.98 -30.66
C VAL A 91 0.59 -5.56 -31.07
N ASN A 92 -0.71 -5.34 -31.31
CA ASN A 92 -1.25 -4.01 -31.63
C ASN A 92 -1.99 -3.45 -30.41
N LEU A 93 -1.24 -2.89 -29.45
CA LEU A 93 -1.77 -2.48 -28.15
C LEU A 93 -2.88 -1.43 -28.27
N ASP A 94 -2.72 -0.37 -29.07
CA ASP A 94 -3.73 0.71 -29.18
C ASP A 94 -5.06 0.23 -29.78
N SER A 95 -5.01 -0.50 -30.91
CA SER A 95 -6.24 -0.95 -31.58
C SER A 95 -7.00 -1.96 -30.73
N GLN A 96 -6.30 -2.83 -30.01
CA GLN A 96 -6.92 -3.82 -29.15
C GLN A 96 -7.45 -3.23 -27.86
N TRP A 97 -6.70 -2.33 -27.23
CA TRP A 97 -7.20 -1.58 -26.09
C TRP A 97 -8.51 -0.87 -26.43
N ARG A 98 -8.56 -0.16 -27.57
CA ARG A 98 -9.79 0.51 -28.03
C ARG A 98 -10.92 -0.49 -28.29
N ALA A 99 -10.62 -1.62 -28.94
CA ALA A 99 -11.62 -2.64 -29.24
C ALA A 99 -12.18 -3.32 -27.97
N LYS A 100 -11.32 -3.60 -26.98
CA LYS A 100 -11.67 -4.28 -25.72
C LYS A 100 -12.43 -3.33 -24.79
N THR A 101 -11.95 -2.10 -24.61
CA THR A 101 -12.65 -1.09 -23.79
C THR A 101 -13.99 -0.66 -24.38
N ALA A 102 -14.14 -0.64 -25.72
CA ALA A 102 -15.41 -0.31 -26.37
C ALA A 102 -16.50 -1.38 -26.19
N ARG A 103 -16.15 -2.63 -25.82
CA ARG A 103 -17.13 -3.70 -25.56
C ARG A 103 -17.86 -3.54 -24.24
N GLY A 104 -17.34 -2.71 -23.33
CA GLY A 104 -17.80 -2.62 -21.95
C GLY A 104 -17.36 -3.83 -21.11
N PRO A 105 -17.49 -3.76 -19.77
CA PRO A 105 -16.97 -4.81 -18.91
C PRO A 105 -17.76 -6.12 -19.04
N VAL A 106 -17.07 -7.24 -18.84
CA VAL A 106 -17.63 -8.60 -18.86
C VAL A 106 -17.42 -9.28 -17.51
N VAL A 107 -18.10 -10.39 -17.28
CA VAL A 107 -17.76 -11.31 -16.19
C VAL A 107 -16.68 -12.23 -16.77
N ASP A 108 -15.43 -12.06 -16.32
CA ASP A 108 -14.31 -12.89 -16.78
C ASP A 108 -14.33 -14.28 -16.13
N GLY A 109 -13.43 -15.14 -16.60
CA GLY A 109 -13.24 -16.49 -16.09
C GLY A 109 -11.91 -16.66 -15.38
N ASP A 110 -11.36 -15.60 -14.80
CA ASP A 110 -10.02 -15.63 -14.22
C ASP A 110 -9.94 -16.53 -12.98
N ASP A 111 -8.72 -16.95 -12.65
CA ASP A 111 -8.50 -17.83 -11.52
C ASP A 111 -9.02 -17.18 -10.24
N TRP A 112 -9.82 -17.93 -9.48
CA TRP A 112 -10.44 -17.45 -8.24
C TRP A 112 -9.45 -16.74 -7.30
N PHE A 113 -8.19 -17.19 -7.25
CA PHE A 113 -7.17 -16.57 -6.42
C PHE A 113 -6.79 -15.16 -6.90
N LEU A 114 -6.79 -14.89 -8.20
CA LEU A 114 -6.55 -13.54 -8.70
C LEU A 114 -7.68 -12.63 -8.22
N ASN A 115 -8.93 -12.89 -8.60
CA ASN A 115 -10.06 -11.96 -8.37
C ASN A 115 -10.40 -11.80 -6.88
N TRP A 116 -10.21 -12.83 -6.05
CA TRP A 116 -10.65 -12.77 -4.63
C TRP A 116 -9.53 -12.52 -3.62
N ILE A 117 -8.26 -12.64 -4.03
CA ILE A 117 -7.13 -12.43 -3.13
C ILE A 117 -6.24 -11.31 -3.64
N THR A 118 -5.77 -11.42 -4.88
CA THR A 118 -4.79 -10.49 -5.44
C THR A 118 -5.39 -9.13 -5.72
N HIS A 119 -6.56 -9.09 -6.37
CA HIS A 119 -7.28 -7.86 -6.66
C HIS A 119 -7.66 -7.11 -5.37
N PRO A 120 -8.36 -7.70 -4.39
CA PRO A 120 -8.66 -7.03 -3.11
C PRO A 120 -7.40 -6.54 -2.38
N TYR A 121 -6.31 -7.30 -2.41
CA TYR A 121 -5.05 -6.85 -1.81
C TYR A 121 -4.52 -5.57 -2.47
N TRP A 122 -4.48 -5.51 -3.81
CA TRP A 122 -4.05 -4.29 -4.50
C TRP A 122 -5.02 -3.14 -4.30
N GLY A 123 -6.32 -3.39 -4.21
CA GLY A 123 -7.31 -2.40 -3.77
C GLY A 123 -6.99 -1.84 -2.38
N ALA A 124 -6.58 -2.69 -1.43
CA ALA A 124 -6.13 -2.25 -0.11
C ALA A 124 -4.87 -1.38 -0.20
N VAL A 125 -3.89 -1.76 -1.02
CA VAL A 125 -2.68 -0.95 -1.25
C VAL A 125 -3.02 0.41 -1.86
N TYR A 126 -3.95 0.47 -2.81
CA TYR A 126 -4.42 1.75 -3.39
C TYR A 126 -5.09 2.61 -2.33
N TYR A 127 -5.98 2.03 -1.52
CA TYR A 127 -6.65 2.71 -0.41
C TYR A 127 -5.65 3.31 0.60
N MET A 128 -4.58 2.59 0.92
CA MET A 128 -3.57 3.02 1.90
C MET A 128 -2.87 4.33 1.52
N GLN A 129 -2.67 4.61 0.23
CA GLN A 129 -1.88 5.78 -0.23
C GLN A 129 -2.48 7.13 0.23
N PRO A 130 -3.74 7.46 -0.10
CA PRO A 130 -4.39 8.66 0.42
C PRO A 130 -4.63 8.57 1.94
N ARG A 131 -4.91 7.37 2.47
CA ARG A 131 -5.23 7.21 3.89
C ARG A 131 -4.05 7.58 4.79
N ILE A 132 -2.85 7.09 4.48
CA ILE A 132 -1.59 7.45 5.14
C ILE A 132 -1.21 8.92 4.86
N ALA A 133 -1.53 9.43 3.68
CA ALA A 133 -1.35 10.86 3.37
C ALA A 133 -2.29 11.79 4.15
N GLY A 134 -3.15 11.27 5.03
CA GLY A 134 -4.04 12.05 5.89
C GLY A 134 -5.36 12.46 5.23
N TYR A 135 -5.76 11.79 4.15
CA TYR A 135 -7.10 11.92 3.59
C TYR A 135 -8.10 11.07 4.40
N SER A 136 -9.37 11.43 4.27
CA SER A 136 -10.48 10.74 4.92
C SER A 136 -10.70 9.35 4.34
N TRP A 137 -11.48 8.54 5.07
CA TRP A 137 -11.90 7.21 4.63
C TRP A 137 -12.57 7.27 3.25
N SER A 138 -13.53 8.17 3.03
CA SER A 138 -14.29 8.26 1.78
C SER A 138 -13.44 8.71 0.59
N GLU A 139 -12.54 9.67 0.79
CA GLU A 139 -11.56 10.07 -0.23
C GLU A 139 -10.64 8.90 -0.63
N SER A 140 -10.29 8.06 0.35
CA SER A 140 -9.44 6.89 0.15
C SER A 140 -10.16 5.76 -0.58
N VAL A 141 -11.43 5.51 -0.27
CA VAL A 141 -12.31 4.61 -1.04
C VAL A 141 -12.42 5.09 -2.48
N LEU A 142 -12.70 6.38 -2.68
CA LEU A 142 -12.87 6.94 -4.01
C LEU A 142 -11.59 6.82 -4.85
N TYR A 143 -10.44 7.10 -4.25
CA TYR A 143 -9.15 6.87 -4.89
C TYR A 143 -8.96 5.40 -5.26
N SER A 144 -9.26 4.46 -4.36
CA SER A 144 -9.14 3.03 -4.64
C SER A 144 -10.02 2.60 -5.82
N ILE A 145 -11.23 3.13 -5.94
CA ILE A 145 -12.12 2.90 -7.08
C ILE A 145 -11.46 3.37 -8.37
N PHE A 146 -10.99 4.62 -8.41
CA PHE A 146 -10.36 5.17 -9.61
C PHE A 146 -9.04 4.50 -9.96
N ALA A 147 -8.19 4.20 -8.98
CA ALA A 147 -6.91 3.54 -9.21
C ALA A 147 -7.14 2.11 -9.76
N SER A 148 -8.05 1.35 -9.16
CA SER A 148 -8.38 0.00 -9.65
C SER A 148 -8.91 0.05 -11.08
N ALA A 149 -9.86 0.95 -11.35
CA ALA A 149 -10.46 1.07 -12.67
C ALA A 149 -9.50 1.61 -13.74
N LEU A 150 -8.71 2.65 -13.43
CA LEU A 150 -7.92 3.38 -14.44
C LEU A 150 -6.49 2.87 -14.56
N PHE A 151 -5.85 2.48 -13.47
CA PHE A 151 -4.46 2.05 -13.51
C PHE A 151 -4.35 0.59 -13.91
N TRP A 152 -5.29 -0.25 -13.47
CA TRP A 152 -5.32 -1.68 -13.78
C TRP A 152 -6.30 -1.99 -14.92
N GLU A 153 -7.60 -2.07 -14.63
CA GLU A 153 -8.64 -2.63 -15.51
C GLU A 153 -8.68 -1.99 -16.91
N TYR A 154 -9.04 -0.71 -16.97
CA TYR A 154 -9.06 0.06 -18.22
C TYR A 154 -7.69 0.57 -18.62
N GLY A 155 -6.68 0.41 -17.77
CA GLY A 155 -5.32 0.84 -18.04
C GLY A 155 -4.53 -0.27 -18.71
N VAL A 156 -3.80 -1.01 -17.89
CA VAL A 156 -2.86 -2.05 -18.28
C VAL A 156 -3.55 -3.32 -18.77
N GLU A 157 -4.57 -3.78 -18.07
CA GLU A 157 -5.19 -5.07 -18.35
C GLU A 157 -6.00 -5.04 -19.65
N ALA A 158 -6.65 -3.91 -19.94
CA ALA A 158 -7.37 -3.69 -21.20
C ALA A 158 -6.53 -3.87 -22.48
N PHE A 159 -5.19 -3.87 -22.39
CA PHE A 159 -4.34 -4.26 -23.51
C PHE A 159 -4.41 -5.77 -23.79
N ALA A 160 -4.48 -6.57 -22.74
CA ALA A 160 -4.50 -8.03 -22.78
C ALA A 160 -5.93 -8.60 -22.80
N GLU A 161 -6.88 -8.01 -22.08
CA GLU A 161 -8.22 -8.58 -21.84
C GLU A 161 -9.34 -7.54 -21.86
N VAL A 162 -10.59 -8.00 -21.88
CA VAL A 162 -11.75 -7.10 -21.75
C VAL A 162 -11.94 -6.79 -20.28
N PRO A 163 -12.14 -5.52 -19.87
CA PRO A 163 -12.27 -5.16 -18.45
C PRO A 163 -13.33 -5.98 -17.70
N SER A 164 -13.10 -6.22 -16.41
CA SER A 164 -13.97 -7.08 -15.61
C SER A 164 -14.99 -6.31 -14.78
N TRP A 165 -16.26 -6.73 -14.82
CA TRP A 165 -17.27 -6.26 -13.86
C TRP A 165 -16.96 -6.69 -12.43
N GLN A 166 -16.41 -7.89 -12.27
CA GLN A 166 -16.10 -8.43 -10.96
C GLN A 166 -15.01 -7.58 -10.33
N ASP A 167 -13.95 -7.30 -11.07
CA ASP A 167 -12.81 -6.60 -10.49
C ASP A 167 -13.07 -5.10 -10.34
N LEU A 168 -13.88 -4.47 -11.20
CA LEU A 168 -14.32 -3.09 -11.01
C LEU A 168 -15.13 -2.87 -9.72
N VAL A 169 -15.79 -3.91 -9.20
CA VAL A 169 -16.61 -3.84 -7.98
C VAL A 169 -15.88 -4.42 -6.77
N ILE A 170 -15.40 -5.65 -6.88
CA ILE A 170 -14.81 -6.43 -5.78
C ILE A 170 -13.49 -5.80 -5.34
N THR A 171 -12.62 -5.44 -6.27
CA THR A 171 -11.30 -4.84 -5.98
C THR A 171 -11.41 -3.64 -5.06
N PRO A 172 -12.16 -2.56 -5.41
CA PRO A 172 -12.25 -1.42 -4.52
C PRO A 172 -13.16 -1.66 -3.30
N ALA A 173 -14.22 -2.47 -3.41
CA ALA A 173 -15.13 -2.68 -2.29
C ALA A 173 -14.47 -3.48 -1.16
N ILE A 174 -13.94 -4.67 -1.48
CA ILE A 174 -13.27 -5.53 -0.50
C ILE A 174 -11.90 -4.94 -0.16
N GLY A 175 -11.18 -4.41 -1.16
CA GLY A 175 -9.89 -3.79 -0.95
C GLY A 175 -9.93 -2.60 -0.01
N SER A 176 -10.93 -1.71 -0.11
CA SER A 176 -11.04 -0.58 0.83
C SER A 176 -11.32 -1.03 2.28
N ILE A 177 -12.06 -2.13 2.46
CA ILE A 177 -12.30 -2.70 3.80
C ILE A 177 -10.98 -3.20 4.39
N PHE A 178 -10.22 -4.02 3.64
CA PHE A 178 -8.91 -4.47 4.09
C PHE A 178 -7.92 -3.32 4.24
N GLY A 179 -7.98 -2.31 3.38
CA GLY A 179 -7.16 -1.11 3.45
C GLY A 179 -7.37 -0.33 4.75
N GLU A 180 -8.61 -0.15 5.21
CA GLU A 180 -8.83 0.48 6.52
C GLU A 180 -8.35 -0.41 7.67
N LEU A 181 -8.50 -1.74 7.58
CA LEU A 181 -7.92 -2.66 8.57
C LEU A 181 -6.39 -2.55 8.61
N PHE A 182 -5.73 -2.50 7.46
CA PHE A 182 -4.28 -2.31 7.34
C PHE A 182 -3.83 -0.96 7.88
N TYR A 183 -4.62 0.09 7.64
CA TYR A 183 -4.35 1.42 8.18
C TYR A 183 -4.38 1.41 9.71
N GLN A 184 -5.43 0.84 10.32
CA GLN A 184 -5.55 0.75 11.76
C GLN A 184 -4.45 -0.12 12.38
N ALA A 185 -4.13 -1.26 11.75
CA ALA A 185 -3.03 -2.12 12.17
C ALA A 185 -1.67 -1.41 12.07
N THR A 186 -1.46 -0.62 11.02
CA THR A 186 -0.27 0.21 10.83
C THR A 186 -0.13 1.24 11.95
N LEU A 187 -1.20 1.95 12.29
CA LEU A 187 -1.20 2.90 13.41
C LEU A 187 -0.84 2.20 14.74
N HIS A 188 -1.43 1.02 15.00
CA HIS A 188 -1.16 0.25 16.21
C HIS A 188 0.30 -0.21 16.29
N ILE A 189 0.84 -0.79 15.22
CA ILE A 189 2.24 -1.26 15.16
C ILE A 189 3.20 -0.08 15.33
N ASN A 190 2.93 1.04 14.66
CA ASN A 190 3.75 2.25 14.77
C ASN A 190 3.71 2.82 16.19
N ALA A 191 2.54 2.95 16.79
CA ALA A 191 2.39 3.38 18.18
C ALA A 191 3.16 2.46 19.15
N ASN A 192 3.23 1.16 18.84
CA ASN A 192 4.04 0.19 19.57
C ASN A 192 5.52 0.13 19.09
N HIS A 193 6.11 1.26 18.70
CA HIS A 193 7.52 1.36 18.30
C HIS A 193 7.92 0.45 17.13
N ASN A 194 6.99 0.18 16.20
CA ASN A 194 7.12 -0.79 15.10
C ASN A 194 7.22 -2.26 15.56
N THR A 195 6.59 -2.60 16.68
CA THR A 195 6.65 -3.94 17.28
C THR A 195 5.30 -4.65 17.14
N LEU A 196 5.33 -5.92 16.74
CA LEU A 196 4.18 -6.82 16.70
C LEU A 196 4.54 -8.10 17.46
N LEU A 197 3.68 -8.54 18.39
CA LEU A 197 3.93 -9.70 19.27
C LEU A 197 5.32 -9.66 19.96
N GLY A 198 5.71 -8.49 20.44
CA GLY A 198 7.02 -8.28 21.08
C GLY A 198 8.23 -8.27 20.13
N SER A 199 8.03 -8.46 18.82
CA SER A 199 9.12 -8.47 17.82
C SER A 199 9.03 -7.28 16.85
N ARG A 200 10.11 -6.49 16.80
CA ARG A 200 10.26 -5.41 15.81
C ARG A 200 10.40 -5.94 14.39
N PHE A 201 11.00 -7.13 14.23
CA PHE A 201 11.09 -7.77 12.91
C PHE A 201 9.69 -8.10 12.39
N LEU A 202 8.85 -8.73 13.22
CA LEU A 202 7.47 -9.04 12.83
C LEU A 202 6.66 -7.78 12.53
N GLY A 203 6.83 -6.71 13.32
CA GLY A 203 6.17 -5.43 13.07
C GLY A 203 6.57 -4.83 11.73
N LYS A 204 7.87 -4.78 11.41
CA LYS A 204 8.34 -4.26 10.11
C LYS A 204 7.95 -5.13 8.93
N THR A 205 7.95 -6.45 9.09
CA THR A 205 7.45 -7.37 8.05
C THR A 205 5.96 -7.16 7.80
N ALA A 206 5.14 -7.01 8.84
CA ALA A 206 3.72 -6.74 8.68
C ALA A 206 3.47 -5.41 7.97
N LEU A 207 4.19 -4.34 8.34
CA LEU A 207 4.10 -3.03 7.67
C LEU A 207 4.43 -3.13 6.18
N LEU A 208 5.51 -3.84 5.82
CA LEU A 208 5.90 -4.07 4.42
C LEU A 208 4.82 -4.84 3.64
N LEU A 209 4.22 -5.86 4.26
CA LEU A 209 3.21 -6.69 3.60
C LEU A 209 1.87 -5.98 3.45
N MET A 210 1.49 -5.10 4.37
CA MET A 210 0.23 -4.36 4.30
C MET A 210 0.30 -3.17 3.35
N ASP A 211 1.44 -2.46 3.32
CA ASP A 211 1.64 -1.30 2.47
C ASP A 211 3.09 -1.22 1.97
N PRO A 212 3.45 -2.01 0.94
CA PRO A 212 4.80 -2.01 0.40
C PRO A 212 5.21 -0.65 -0.17
N VAL A 213 4.25 0.12 -0.69
CA VAL A 213 4.49 1.47 -1.22
C VAL A 213 4.81 2.43 -0.09
N GLY A 214 4.00 2.43 0.97
CA GLY A 214 4.27 3.20 2.18
C GLY A 214 5.61 2.83 2.80
N PHE A 215 5.98 1.55 2.81
CA PHE A 215 7.29 1.10 3.30
C PHE A 215 8.45 1.68 2.48
N ILE A 216 8.36 1.70 1.14
CA ILE A 216 9.37 2.35 0.29
C ILE A 216 9.44 3.86 0.58
N LEU A 217 8.29 4.52 0.72
CA LEU A 217 8.23 5.96 0.97
C LEU A 217 8.81 6.33 2.34
N GLN A 218 8.46 5.58 3.38
CA GLN A 218 8.74 5.92 4.77
C GLN A 218 10.02 5.27 5.27
N ASP A 219 10.14 3.95 5.18
CA ASP A 219 11.22 3.15 5.75
C ASP A 219 12.49 3.18 4.90
N PHE A 220 12.36 3.07 3.57
CA PHE A 220 13.51 3.28 2.67
C PHE A 220 13.82 4.77 2.46
N GLY A 221 12.94 5.66 2.92
CA GLY A 221 13.20 7.10 2.98
C GLY A 221 13.06 7.83 1.65
N LEU A 222 12.37 7.26 0.65
CA LEU A 222 12.14 7.93 -0.63
C LEU A 222 11.39 9.26 -0.44
N ALA A 223 10.36 9.30 0.40
CA ALA A 223 9.63 10.53 0.71
C ALA A 223 10.58 11.59 1.30
N LYS A 224 11.46 11.18 2.22
CA LYS A 224 12.47 12.06 2.83
C LYS A 224 13.47 12.59 1.79
N SER A 225 13.89 11.76 0.83
CA SER A 225 14.85 12.19 -0.21
C SER A 225 14.30 13.29 -1.13
N VAL A 226 12.98 13.42 -1.24
CA VAL A 226 12.32 14.49 -2.00
C VAL A 226 11.71 15.58 -1.10
N GLY A 227 12.13 15.63 0.17
CA GLY A 227 11.77 16.69 1.11
C GLY A 227 10.45 16.50 1.86
N ILE A 228 9.79 15.35 1.72
CA ILE A 228 8.58 15.02 2.48
C ILE A 228 8.98 14.27 3.74
N THR A 229 8.80 14.92 4.89
CA THR A 229 9.20 14.38 6.19
C THR A 229 7.98 14.05 7.05
N ASN A 230 8.18 13.25 8.10
CA ASN A 230 7.16 13.02 9.10
C ASN A 230 7.08 14.25 10.02
N LYS A 231 5.90 14.88 10.14
CA LYS A 231 5.66 15.99 11.06
C LYS A 231 5.85 15.61 12.53
N ASN A 232 5.59 14.34 12.88
CA ASN A 232 5.67 13.87 14.25
C ASN A 232 7.10 13.50 14.67
N GLN A 233 8.04 13.40 13.73
CA GLN A 233 9.43 13.14 14.06
C GLN A 233 10.10 14.41 14.61
N MET A 234 10.72 14.27 15.79
CA MET A 234 11.68 15.23 16.33
C MET A 234 12.77 15.52 15.29
N GLN A 235 12.86 16.76 14.85
CA GLN A 235 13.94 17.18 13.96
C GLN A 235 15.07 17.79 14.81
N SER A 236 16.23 17.15 14.80
CA SER A 236 17.45 17.68 15.44
C SER A 236 18.45 18.12 14.36
N LEU A 237 18.82 19.38 14.37
CA LEU A 237 19.84 19.94 13.49
C LEU A 237 21.06 20.34 14.31
N ILE A 238 22.23 19.84 13.92
CA ILE A 238 23.52 20.22 14.50
C ILE A 238 24.16 21.25 13.57
N LEU A 239 24.26 22.50 14.02
CA LEU A 239 24.87 23.58 13.27
C LEU A 239 26.26 23.90 13.86
N PRO A 240 27.35 23.81 13.08
CA PRO A 240 28.63 24.35 13.51
C PRO A 240 28.52 25.87 13.59
N THR A 241 28.96 26.46 14.70
CA THR A 241 28.97 27.91 14.88
C THR A 241 30.42 28.37 15.01
N SER A 242 30.81 29.39 14.26
CA SER A 242 32.12 30.02 14.39
C SER A 242 31.95 31.47 14.81
N SER A 243 32.64 31.86 15.87
CA SER A 243 32.71 33.24 16.40
C SER A 243 34.17 33.70 16.40
N GLN A 244 34.41 35.01 16.46
CA GLN A 244 35.76 35.56 16.64
C GLN A 244 36.48 35.01 17.89
N ASN A 245 35.72 34.50 18.88
CA ASN A 245 36.26 33.95 20.13
C ASN A 245 36.27 32.40 20.19
N GLY A 246 36.01 31.70 19.08
CA GLY A 246 36.12 30.23 19.02
C GLY A 246 35.02 29.53 18.21
N ALA A 247 35.18 28.22 18.04
CA ALA A 247 34.22 27.34 17.40
C ALA A 247 33.33 26.65 18.45
N GLY A 248 32.06 26.44 18.10
CA GLY A 248 31.08 25.77 18.93
C GLY A 248 30.07 25.00 18.09
N VAL A 249 29.14 24.32 18.75
CA VAL A 249 28.08 23.55 18.11
C VAL A 249 26.75 23.98 18.70
N ARG A 250 25.78 24.33 17.85
CA ARG A 250 24.41 24.61 18.26
C ARG A 250 23.52 23.44 17.88
N LEU A 251 22.90 22.82 18.88
CA LEU A 251 21.83 21.85 18.67
C LEU A 251 20.50 22.61 18.61
N MET A 252 19.80 22.50 17.49
CA MET A 252 18.43 22.98 17.35
C MET A 252 17.49 21.78 17.35
N LEU A 253 16.61 21.71 18.33
CA LEU A 253 15.52 20.74 18.40
C LEU A 253 14.25 21.43 17.95
N SER A 254 13.63 20.93 16.89
CA SER A 254 12.33 21.37 16.42
C SER A 254 11.30 20.28 16.69
N TYR A 255 10.30 20.64 17.47
CA TYR A 255 9.13 19.83 17.77
C TYR A 255 7.89 20.70 17.58
N ARG A 256 6.89 20.23 16.84
CA ARG A 256 5.60 20.90 16.70
C ARG A 256 4.65 20.35 17.75
N PHE A 257 4.10 21.22 18.60
CA PHE A 257 3.02 20.91 19.54
C PHE A 257 1.66 21.07 18.86
#